data_AF-A0A7Z9Z7X7-F1
#
_entry.id   AF-A0A7Z9Z7X7-F1
#
_cell.length_a   1.000
_cell.length_b   1.000
_cell.length_c   1.000
_cell.angle_alpha   90.00
_cell.angle_beta   90.00
_cell.angle_gamma   90.00
#
_symmetry.space_group_name_H-M   'P 1'
#
loop_
_entity.id
_entity.type
_entity.pdbx_description
1 polymer ?
#
loop_
_entity_poly.entity_id
_entity_poly.type
_entity_poly.pdbx_seq_one_letter_code
_entity_poly.pdbx_strand_id
1 'polypeptide(L)' 'MSRWLRFIAGSVLLFVTLVGILPSRDVLWVWKVFLIFMALNQIQSAFTNWCPVMDLLRALKVKECKC' A
#
# COMPACT_ATOMS: atom_id res chain seq x y z
N MET A 1 -13.06 -8.48 -0.19
CA MET A 1 -12.10 -7.92 0.81
C MET A 1 -12.76 -6.78 1.56
N SER A 2 -12.75 -6.80 2.88
CA SER A 2 -13.34 -5.76 3.72
C SER A 2 -12.52 -4.47 3.67
N ARG A 3 -13.21 -3.34 3.61
CA ARG A 3 -12.62 -1.99 3.56
C ARG A 3 -11.68 -1.72 4.75
N TRP A 4 -12.08 -2.20 5.92
CA TRP A 4 -11.31 -2.12 7.16
C TRP A 4 -9.99 -2.91 7.11
N LEU A 5 -9.95 -4.05 6.42
CA LEU A 5 -8.72 -4.83 6.29
C LEU A 5 -7.66 -4.05 5.50
N ARG A 6 -8.07 -3.35 4.43
CA ARG A 6 -7.18 -2.47 3.65
C ARG A 6 -6.64 -1.32 4.50
N PHE A 7 -7.51 -0.70 5.29
CA PHE A 7 -7.12 0.40 6.18
C PHE A 7 -6.10 -0.05 7.23
N ILE A 8 -6.37 -1.14 7.93
CA ILE A 8 -5.49 -1.67 8.99
C ILE A 8 -4.14 -2.10 8.39
N ALA A 9 -4.14 -2.77 7.23
CA ALA A 9 -2.91 -3.15 6.55
C ALA A 9 -2.07 -1.91 6.16
N GLY A 10 -2.71 -0.88 5.61
CA GLY A 10 -2.06 0.38 5.25
C GLY A 10 -1.52 1.14 6.47
N SER A 11 -2.27 1.19 7.57
CA SER A 11 -1.85 1.88 8.80
C SER A 11 -0.68 1.18 9.48
N VAL A 12 -0.67 -0.15 9.51
CA VAL A 12 0.46 -0.93 10.05
C VAL A 12 1.70 -0.74 9.18
N LEU A 13 1.57 -0.76 7.85
CA LEU A 13 2.68 -0.50 6.95
C LEU A 13 3.27 0.91 7.13
N LEU A 14 2.40 1.92 7.30
CA LEU A 14 2.83 3.28 7.59
C LEU A 14 3.59 3.35 8.92
N PHE A 15 3.06 2.71 9.96
CA PHE A 15 3.68 2.68 11.28
C PHE A 15 5.07 2.01 11.25
N VAL A 16 5.20 0.85 10.62
CA VAL A 16 6.49 0.16 10.47
C VAL A 16 7.47 1.00 9.65
N THR A 17 7.00 1.70 8.62
CA THR A 17 7.86 2.57 7.80
C THR A 17 8.36 3.77 8.60
N LEU A 18 7.48 4.41 9.38
CA LEU A 18 7.81 5.57 10.20
C LEU A 18 8.73 5.23 11.38
N VAL A 19 8.48 4.10 12.05
CA VAL A 19 9.23 3.73 13.26
C VAL A 19 10.46 2.90 12.94
N GLY A 20 10.38 1.95 12.00
CA GLY A 20 11.47 1.03 11.69
C GLY A 20 12.39 1.51 10.57
N ILE A 21 11.83 2.07 9.48
CA ILE A 21 12.59 2.32 8.25
C ILE A 21 13.12 3.76 8.15
N LEU A 22 12.37 4.77 8.62
CA LEU A 22 12.86 6.15 8.63
C LEU A 22 14.20 6.32 9.38
N PRO A 23 14.41 5.74 10.58
CA PRO A 23 15.66 5.92 11.33
C PRO A 23 16.85 5.18 10.71
N SER A 24 16.59 4.13 9.95
CA SER A 24 17.63 3.28 9.36
C SER A 24 18.44 4.06 8.32
N ARG A 25 19.77 4.11 8.46
CA ARG A 25 20.66 4.85 7.53
C ARG A 25 21.02 4.06 6.28
N ASP A 26 20.87 2.74 6.32
CA ASP A 26 21.24 1.82 5.23
C ASP A 26 20.19 1.77 4.10
N VAL A 27 19.00 2.33 4.35
CA VAL A 27 17.91 2.34 3.37
C VAL A 27 17.99 3.60 2.50
N LEU A 28 18.14 3.41 1.19
CA LEU A 28 18.14 4.51 0.23
C LEU A 28 16.87 5.35 0.36
N TRP A 29 17.01 6.68 0.27
CA TRP A 29 15.92 7.62 0.47
C TRP A 29 14.71 7.36 -0.45
N VAL A 30 14.96 6.91 -1.68
CA VAL A 30 13.92 6.51 -2.66
C VAL A 30 12.99 5.43 -2.09
N TRP A 31 13.53 4.42 -1.41
CA TRP A 31 12.72 3.35 -0.82
C TRP A 31 11.87 3.84 0.34
N LYS A 32 12.37 4.79 1.14
CA LYS A 32 11.60 5.38 2.24
C LYS A 32 10.36 6.11 1.71
N VAL A 33 10.55 6.95 0.68
CA VAL A 33 9.45 7.67 0.04
C VAL A 33 8.49 6.71 -0.64
N PHE A 34 8.99 5.69 -1.32
CA PHE A 34 8.16 4.67 -1.95
C PHE A 34 7.30 3.90 -0.96
N LEU A 35 7.84 3.51 0.20
CA LEU A 35 7.10 2.81 1.25
C LEU A 35 6.00 3.68 1.86
N ILE A 36 6.31 4.96 2.12
CA ILE A 36 5.30 5.93 2.58
C ILE A 36 4.20 6.08 1.53
N PHE A 37 4.58 6.23 0.25
CA PHE A 37 3.63 6.31 -0.85
C PHE A 37 2.73 5.08 -0.92
N MET A 38 3.29 3.86 -0.85
CA MET A 38 2.48 2.63 -0.86
C MET A 38 1.51 2.57 0.32
N ALA A 39 1.96 2.93 1.53
CA ALA A 39 1.11 2.93 2.71
C ALA A 39 -0.07 3.91 2.57
N LEU A 40 0.19 5.11 2.06
CA LEU A 40 -0.85 6.11 1.79
C LEU A 40 -1.83 5.65 0.72
N ASN A 41 -1.36 5.01 -0.37
CA ASN A 41 -2.24 4.46 -1.41
C ASN A 41 -3.14 3.34 -0.86
N GLN A 42 -2.61 2.49 0.02
CA GLN A 42 -3.38 1.42 0.64
C GLN A 42 -4.49 1.98 1.56
N ILE A 43 -4.17 3.02 2.33
CA ILE A 43 -5.14 3.75 3.16
C ILE A 43 -6.20 4.42 2.27
N GLN A 44 -5.77 5.12 1.21
CA GLN A 44 -6.68 5.78 0.25
C GLN A 44 -7.64 4.77 -0.39
N SER A 45 -7.16 3.60 -0.80
CA SER A 45 -7.96 2.49 -1.32
C SER A 45 -9.07 2.04 -0.35
N ALA A 46 -8.85 2.15 0.96
CA ALA A 46 -9.89 1.89 1.95
C ALA A 46 -10.97 3.00 2.01
N PHE A 47 -10.70 4.21 1.52
CA PHE A 47 -11.70 5.28 1.48
C PHE A 47 -12.37 5.42 0.12
N THR A 48 -11.61 5.31 -0.96
CA THR A 48 -12.09 5.53 -2.34
C THR A 48 -12.50 4.24 -3.04
N ASN A 49 -12.22 3.07 -2.45
CA ASN A 49 -12.30 1.75 -3.11
C ASN A 49 -11.47 1.64 -4.40
N TRP A 50 -10.59 2.60 -4.64
CA TRP A 50 -9.75 2.68 -5.81
C TRP A 50 -8.32 2.25 -5.45
N CYS A 51 -7.80 1.26 -6.15
CA CYS A 51 -6.46 0.74 -5.94
C CYS A 51 -5.73 0.70 -7.28
N PRO A 52 -4.69 1.53 -7.49
CA PRO A 52 -3.99 1.58 -8.78
C PRO A 52 -3.38 0.22 -9.20
N VAL A 53 -3.05 -0.64 -8.23
CA VAL A 53 -2.59 -2.01 -8.52
C VAL A 53 -3.69 -2.85 -9.17
N MET A 54 -4.95 -2.69 -8.76
CA MET A 54 -6.06 -3.43 -9.38
C MET A 54 -6.31 -2.95 -10.82
N ASP A 55 -6.16 -1.66 -11.08
CA ASP A 55 -6.22 -1.10 -12.43
C ASP A 55 -5.07 -1.60 -13.30
N LEU A 56 -3.86 -1.67 -12.75
CA LEU A 56 -2.70 -2.27 -13.43
C LEU A 56 -2.94 -3.75 -13.74
N LEU A 57 -3.46 -4.52 -12.79
CA LEU A 57 -3.77 -5.95 -13.00
C LEU A 57 -4.87 -6.15 -14.05
N ARG A 58 -5.88 -5.27 -14.09
CA ARG A 58 -6.88 -5.25 -15.18
C ARG A 58 -6.28 -4.90 -16.53
N ALA A 59 -5.37 -3.93 -16.57
CA ALA A 59 -4.63 -3.60 -17.79
C ALA A 59 -3.78 -4.78 -18.28
N LEU A 60 -3.20 -5.54 -17.35
CA LEU A 60 -2.46 -6.78 -17.61
C LEU A 60 -3.37 -8.00 -17.87
N LYS A 61 -4.70 -7.84 -17.90
CA LYS A 61 -5.70 -8.91 -18.12
C LYS A 61 -5.54 -10.09 -17.17
N VAL A 62 -5.03 -9.86 -15.96
CA VAL A 62 -4.97 -10.87 -14.92
C VAL A 62 -6.39 -11.22 -14.49
N LYS A 63 -6.76 -12.50 -14.56
CA LYS A 63 -8.09 -12.96 -14.17
C LYS A 63 -8.25 -12.81 -12.66
N GLU A 64 -9.20 -12.00 -12.23
CA GLU A 64 -9.60 -11.95 -10.81
C GLU A 64 -10.29 -13.27 -10.47
N CYS A 65 -9.75 -14.03 -9.52
CA CYS A 65 -10.50 -15.12 -8.89
C CYS A 65 -11.64 -14.49 -8.07
N LYS A 66 -12.86 -14.59 -8.60
CA LYS A 66 -14.09 -14.32 -7.84
C LYS A 66 -14.43 -15.57 -7.02
N CYS A 67 -14.43 -15.43 -5.69
CA CYS A 67 -15.18 -16.30 -4.80
C CYS A 67 -16.54 -15.65 -4.53
#